data_AF-I8W1U3-F1
#
_entry.id   AF-I8W1U3-F1
#
_cell.length_a   1.000
_cell.length_b   1.000
_cell.length_c   1.000
_cell.angle_alpha   90.00
_cell.angle_beta   90.00
_cell.angle_gamma   90.00
#
_symmetry.space_group_name_H-M   'P 1'
#
loop_
_entity.id
_entity.type
_entity.pdbx_description
1 polymer ?
#
loop_
_entity_poly.entity_id
_entity_poly.type
_entity_poly.pdbx_seq_one_letter_code
_entity_poly.pdbx_strand_id
1 'polypeptide(L)' 'MNTSFERSANASDEWYTPREIIEALGEFDLDPCAPMHPLWPTAKTMYNKQDNGLIQNWGGANLA' A
#
# COMPACT_ATOMS: atom_id res chain seq x y z
N MET A 1 -11.73 12.44 26.53
CA MET A 1 -10.79 13.54 26.26
C MET A 1 -10.99 14.00 24.83
N ASN A 2 -10.87 15.30 24.53
CA ASN A 2 -10.96 15.81 23.17
C ASN A 2 -9.53 16.00 22.63
N THR A 3 -9.15 15.21 21.62
CA THR A 3 -7.81 15.20 21.01
C THR A 3 -7.80 15.89 19.64
N SER A 4 -8.83 16.67 19.30
CA SER A 4 -8.97 17.29 17.97
C SER A 4 -7.83 18.24 17.58
N PHE A 5 -7.02 18.71 18.55
CA PHE A 5 -5.84 19.54 18.29
C PHE A 5 -4.60 18.74 17.85
N GLU A 6 -4.58 17.41 18.03
CA GLU A 6 -3.41 16.56 17.76
C GLU A 6 -3.18 16.29 16.27
N ARG A 7 -4.17 16.52 15.40
CA ARG A 7 -4.09 16.21 13.98
C ARG A 7 -4.64 17.36 13.15
N SER A 8 -3.92 17.73 12.08
CA SER A 8 -4.43 18.76 11.16
C SER A 8 -5.71 18.29 10.47
N ALA A 9 -6.58 19.23 10.10
CA ALA A 9 -7.81 18.94 9.37
C ALA A 9 -7.56 18.22 8.02
N ASN A 10 -6.36 18.36 7.46
CA ASN A 10 -5.96 17.82 6.16
C ASN A 10 -4.98 16.65 6.26
N ALA A 11 -4.75 16.07 7.44
CA ALA A 11 -3.79 14.98 7.55
C ALA A 11 -4.35 13.70 6.87
N SER A 12 -3.51 13.06 6.06
CA SER A 12 -3.80 11.77 5.43
C SER A 12 -3.10 10.65 6.21
N ASP A 13 -3.68 9.46 6.17
CA ASP A 13 -3.04 8.23 6.65
C ASP A 13 -2.20 7.55 5.54
N GLU A 14 -2.22 8.11 4.32
CA GLU A 14 -1.46 7.59 3.18
C GLU A 14 -0.08 8.26 3.08
N TRP A 15 0.96 7.43 2.92
CA TRP A 15 2.35 7.85 2.73
C TRP A 15 2.89 7.19 1.47
N TYR A 16 3.57 7.97 0.62
CA TYR A 16 4.09 7.48 -0.65
C TYR A 16 5.59 7.18 -0.56
N THR A 17 5.97 6.01 -1.06
CA THR A 17 7.37 5.71 -1.38
C THR A 17 7.76 6.48 -2.63
N PRO A 18 8.77 7.38 -2.57
CA PRO A 18 9.26 8.11 -3.74
C PRO A 18 9.57 7.18 -4.92
N ARG A 19 9.21 7.62 -6.12
CA ARG A 19 9.29 6.80 -7.34
C ARG A 19 10.72 6.33 -7.64
N GLU A 20 11.71 7.18 -7.39
CA GLU A 20 13.13 6.87 -7.60
C GLU A 20 13.63 5.70 -6.75
N ILE A 21 13.04 5.48 -5.57
CA ILE A 21 13.40 4.34 -4.71
C ILE A 21 12.83 3.05 -5.30
N ILE A 22 11.59 3.07 -5.80
CA ILE A 22 10.98 1.91 -6.46
C ILE A 22 11.78 1.54 -7.72
N GLU A 23 12.11 2.53 -8.55
CA GLU A 23 12.90 2.31 -9.77
C GLU A 23 14.30 1.76 -9.48
N ALA A 24 14.95 2.22 -8.40
CA ALA A 24 16.27 1.74 -8.00
C ALA A 24 16.26 0.30 -7.45
N LEU A 25 15.19 -0.10 -6.76
CA LEU A 25 15.04 -1.45 -6.20
C LEU A 25 14.57 -2.47 -7.25
N GLY A 26 13.91 -2.01 -8.30
CA GLY A 26 13.38 -2.86 -9.37
C GLY A 26 11.95 -3.34 -9.09
N GLU A 27 11.54 -4.38 -9.81
CA GLU A 27 10.16 -4.85 -9.78
C GLU A 27 9.83 -5.65 -8.52
N PHE A 28 8.66 -5.37 -7.94
CA PHE A 28 8.04 -6.18 -6.90
C PHE A 28 6.82 -6.92 -7.44
N ASP A 29 6.57 -8.12 -6.94
CA ASP A 29 5.40 -8.90 -7.35
C ASP A 29 4.11 -8.47 -6.63
N LEU A 30 4.21 -8.08 -5.35
CA LEU A 30 3.06 -7.74 -4.51
C LEU A 30 3.31 -6.53 -3.60
N ASP A 31 2.38 -5.58 -3.62
CA ASP A 31 2.19 -4.54 -2.61
C ASP A 31 0.85 -4.78 -1.89
N PRO A 32 0.86 -5.11 -0.59
CA PRO A 32 -0.37 -5.45 0.13
C PRO A 32 -1.12 -4.25 0.72
N CYS A 33 -0.57 -3.04 0.61
CA CYS A 33 -1.09 -1.83 1.25
C CYS A 33 -1.03 -0.60 0.34
N ALA A 34 -1.26 -0.80 -0.96
CA ALA A 34 -1.31 0.27 -1.93
C ALA A 34 -2.45 1.27 -1.62
N PRO A 35 -2.25 2.56 -1.91
CA PRO A 35 -3.32 3.56 -1.88
C PRO A 35 -4.48 3.18 -2.80
N MET A 36 -5.69 3.66 -2.51
CA MET A 36 -6.84 3.44 -3.43
C MET A 36 -6.63 4.10 -4.80
N HIS A 37 -5.86 5.19 -4.84
CA HIS A 37 -5.55 5.95 -6.04
C HIS A 37 -4.04 6.20 -6.14
N PRO A 38 -3.24 5.18 -6.48
CA PRO A 38 -1.80 5.30 -6.50
C PRO A 38 -1.34 6.27 -7.60
N LEU A 39 -0.38 7.13 -7.28
CA LEU A 39 0.26 8.03 -8.25
C LEU A 39 1.11 7.27 -9.28
N TRP A 40 1.70 6.14 -8.87
CA TRP A 40 2.45 5.20 -9.70
C TRP A 40 2.34 3.79 -9.11
N PRO A 41 2.47 2.73 -9.93
CA PRO A 41 2.51 1.37 -9.43
C PRO A 41 3.79 1.12 -8.62
N THR A 42 3.65 0.40 -7.53
CA THR A 42 4.74 -0.05 -6.64
C THR A 42 5.09 -1.52 -6.87
N ALA A 43 4.14 -2.32 -7.35
CA ALA A 43 4.27 -3.74 -7.63
C ALA A 43 3.31 -4.19 -8.74
N LYS A 44 3.49 -5.42 -9.24
CA LYS A 44 2.60 -6.03 -10.27
C LYS A 44 1.17 -6.24 -9.76
N THR A 45 1.04 -6.73 -8.53
CA THR A 45 -0.22 -6.87 -7.82
C THR A 45 -0.25 -5.86 -6.69
N MET A 46 -1.33 -5.10 -6.57
CA MET A 46 -1.50 -4.07 -5.54
C MET A 46 -2.86 -4.24 -4.88
N TYR A 47 -2.87 -4.52 -3.58
CA TYR A 47 -4.08 -4.55 -2.77
C TYR A 47 -4.22 -3.26 -1.99
N ASN A 48 -5.46 -2.81 -1.82
CA ASN A 48 -5.80 -1.62 -1.06
C ASN A 48 -6.83 -1.98 0.03
N LYS A 49 -7.23 -0.98 0.81
CA LYS A 49 -8.16 -1.16 1.94
C LYS A 49 -9.56 -1.72 1.58
N GLN A 50 -9.94 -1.73 0.30
CA GLN A 50 -11.20 -2.34 -0.16
C GLN A 50 -11.07 -3.84 -0.42
N ASP A 51 -9.85 -4.35 -0.57
CA ASP A 51 -9.58 -5.76 -0.79
C ASP A 51 -9.63 -6.52 0.54
N ASN A 52 -10.42 -7.59 0.60
CA ASN A 52 -10.46 -8.45 1.78
C ASN A 52 -9.18 -9.28 1.85
N GLY A 53 -8.17 -8.79 2.56
CA GLY A 53 -6.87 -9.43 2.72
C GLY A 53 -6.92 -10.91 3.12
N LEU A 54 -7.97 -11.37 3.82
CA LEU A 54 -8.07 -12.78 4.24
C LEU A 54 -8.31 -13.76 3.08
N ILE A 55 -8.80 -13.28 1.93
CA ILE A 55 -9.11 -14.12 0.76
C ILE A 55 -8.20 -13.83 -0.44
N GLN A 56 -7.27 -12.89 -0.31
CA GLN A 56 -6.37 -12.54 -1.41
C GLN A 56 -5.34 -13.63 -1.67
N ASN A 57 -4.84 -13.68 -2.92
CA ASN A 57 -3.73 -14.55 -3.26
C ASN A 57 -2.40 -13.89 -2.87
N TRP A 58 -1.79 -14.38 -1.79
CA TRP A 58 -0.54 -13.84 -1.26
C TRP A 58 0.72 -14.40 -1.93
N GLY A 59 0.60 -15.27 -2.94
CA GLY A 59 1.75 -15.84 -3.67
C GLY A 59 2.62 -16.83 -2.89
N GLY A 60 2.40 -17.00 -1.58
CA GLY A 60 3.12 -17.95 -0.71
C GLY A 60 2.53 -19.36 -0.65
N ALA A 61 1.31 -19.56 -1.18
CA ALA A 61 0.67 -20.88 -1.23
C ALA A 61 1.16 -21.67 -2.45
N ASN A 62 2.44 -22.05 -2.42
CA ASN A 62 3.00 -23.11 -3.25
C ASN A 62 3.96 -23.92 -2.37
N LEU A 63 3.42 -24.69 -1.43
CA LEU A 63 4.10 -25.84 -0.85
C LEU A 63 3.07 -26.94 -0.60
N ALA A 64 3.11 -27.94 -1.49
CA ALA A 64 2.33 -29.18 -1.61
C ALA A 64 0.96 -29.10 -2.30
#